data_AF-A0A1F8R7X6-F1
#
_entry.id   AF-A0A1F8R7X6-F1
#
_cell.length_a   1.000
_cell.length_b   1.000
_cell.length_c   1.000
_cell.angle_alpha   90.00
_cell.angle_beta   90.00
_cell.angle_gamma   90.00
#
_symmetry.space_group_name_H-M   'P 1'
#
loop_
_entity.id
_entity.type
_entity.pdbx_description
1 polymer ?
#
loop_
_entity_poly.entity_id
_entity_poly.type
_entity_poly.pdbx_seq_one_letter_code
_entity_poly.pdbx_strand_id
1 'polypeptide(L)'
;MTHLKRAGALLAVVLLAAFVVPRIIPVPDDLISFGFHKVDEAANEQFWASLPMQYANPTVCNDCHQDKSSSWTLGDHRAVSCETCHSPANDHIAGKGLPAVDTSRDFCGTCHSSLISRPANFPQIDIGEHGGQNTCVPCHNPHDPREGMPPRLPHSMEGRENCQSCHNPSEPLVTVPPRVPHTLEGRENCTSCHGTTEARPTALPRIPHSLEGRDNCLLCHNTSAIKPFPENHTGRTTDTCRNCHQPAG
;
A
#
# COMPACT_ATOMS: atom_id res chain seq x y z
N MET A 1 65.34 40.45 -9.39
CA MET A 1 64.91 39.46 -8.37
C MET A 1 64.27 40.08 -7.12
N THR A 2 64.65 41.29 -6.71
CA THR A 2 64.11 41.99 -5.52
C THR A 2 62.62 42.34 -5.62
N HIS A 3 62.15 42.75 -6.80
CA HIS A 3 60.74 43.10 -7.03
C HIS A 3 59.81 41.88 -6.98
N LEU A 4 60.24 40.73 -7.52
CA LEU A 4 59.49 39.46 -7.46
C LEU A 4 59.32 38.96 -6.01
N LYS A 5 60.37 39.06 -5.18
CA LYS A 5 60.29 38.71 -3.75
C LYS A 5 59.33 39.63 -2.98
N ARG A 6 59.31 40.93 -3.29
CA ARG A 6 58.37 41.89 -2.68
C ARG A 6 56.93 41.63 -3.11
N ALA A 7 56.69 41.36 -4.40
CA ALA A 7 55.37 41.00 -4.90
C ALA A 7 54.85 39.69 -4.28
N GLY A 8 55.71 38.67 -4.19
CA GLY A 8 55.36 37.40 -3.53
C GLY A 8 55.06 37.56 -2.04
N ALA A 9 55.82 38.39 -1.32
CA ALA A 9 55.56 38.67 0.10
C ALA A 9 54.23 39.42 0.30
N LEU A 10 53.92 40.41 -0.54
CA LEU A 10 52.63 41.11 -0.50
C LEU A 10 51.46 40.16 -0.80
N LEU A 11 51.60 39.31 -1.81
CA LEU A 11 50.58 38.31 -2.13
C LEU A 11 50.37 37.33 -0.96
N ALA A 12 51.45 36.86 -0.33
CA ALA A 12 51.37 35.98 0.82
C ALA A 12 50.66 36.65 2.01
N VAL A 13 50.93 37.92 2.28
CA VAL A 13 50.24 38.69 3.34
C VAL A 13 48.76 38.89 3.01
N VAL A 14 48.42 39.22 1.77
CA VAL A 14 47.02 39.38 1.34
C VAL A 14 46.25 38.06 1.44
N LEU A 15 46.85 36.95 0.98
CA LEU A 15 46.23 35.63 1.10
C LEU A 15 46.08 35.24 2.58
N LEU A 16 47.11 35.42 3.39
CA LEU A 16 47.04 35.14 4.83
C LEU A 16 45.92 35.96 5.50
N ALA A 17 45.83 37.25 5.18
CA ALA A 17 44.75 38.10 5.68
C ALA A 17 43.37 37.60 5.20
N ALA A 18 43.22 37.28 3.91
CA ALA A 18 41.96 36.79 3.35
C ALA A 18 41.48 35.47 3.97
N PHE A 19 42.38 34.60 4.43
CA PHE A 19 42.01 33.31 5.05
C PHE A 19 41.95 33.35 6.59
N VAL A 20 42.69 34.25 7.24
CA VAL A 20 42.75 34.35 8.71
C VAL A 20 41.71 35.35 9.23
N VAL A 21 41.56 36.51 8.58
CA VAL A 21 40.65 37.59 9.02
C VAL A 21 39.19 37.11 9.14
N PRO A 22 38.61 36.38 8.17
CA PRO A 22 37.24 35.85 8.30
C PRO A 22 37.06 34.80 9.40
N ARG A 23 38.15 34.23 9.93
CA ARG A 23 38.10 33.26 11.05
C ARG A 23 38.20 33.92 12.43
N ILE A 24 38.72 35.14 12.50
CA ILE A 24 38.89 35.88 13.77
C ILE A 24 37.89 37.02 13.93
N ILE A 25 37.36 37.57 12.83
CA ILE A 25 36.28 38.54 12.88
C ILE A 25 34.96 37.78 12.93
N PRO A 26 34.12 37.95 13.97
CA PRO A 26 32.80 37.36 14.00
C PRO A 26 32.01 37.85 12.78
N VAL A 27 31.40 36.91 12.06
CA VAL A 27 30.53 37.23 10.92
C VAL A 27 29.38 38.09 11.47
N PRO A 28 29.12 39.29 10.89
CA PRO A 28 27.98 40.10 11.29
C PRO A 28 26.68 39.29 11.27
N ASP A 29 25.80 39.51 12.24
CA ASP A 29 24.55 38.73 12.38
C ASP A 29 23.70 38.75 11.10
N ASP A 30 23.74 39.86 10.35
CA ASP A 30 23.09 40.04 9.04
C ASP A 30 23.56 39.03 7.96
N LEU A 31 24.78 38.49 8.07
CA LEU A 31 25.35 37.48 7.17
C LEU A 31 25.16 36.04 7.68
N ILE A 32 24.79 35.87 8.96
CA ILE A 32 24.50 34.58 9.59
C ILE A 32 23.01 34.22 9.48
N SER A 33 22.13 35.23 9.47
CA SER A 33 20.73 35.05 9.12
C SER A 33 20.61 34.60 7.65
N PHE A 34 19.57 33.84 7.29
CA PHE A 34 19.35 33.17 6.00
C PHE A 34 19.61 34.03 4.74
N GLY A 35 20.88 34.32 4.39
CA GLY A 35 21.29 35.19 3.29
C GLY A 35 21.02 36.69 3.54
N PHE A 36 20.89 37.46 2.46
CA PHE A 36 20.58 38.91 2.49
C PHE A 36 19.10 39.21 2.83
N HIS A 37 18.39 38.29 3.46
CA HIS A 37 17.00 38.50 3.86
C HIS A 37 16.98 39.21 5.20
N LYS A 38 16.58 40.48 5.22
CA LYS A 38 16.30 41.20 6.47
C LYS A 38 15.24 40.42 7.25
N VAL A 39 15.63 39.91 8.41
CA VAL A 39 14.71 39.23 9.31
C VAL A 39 14.12 40.28 10.25
N ASP A 40 13.01 40.88 9.84
CA ASP A 40 12.16 41.63 10.76
C ASP A 40 11.27 40.61 11.49
N GLU A 41 11.72 40.15 12.65
CA GLU A 41 11.05 39.10 13.43
C GLU A 41 9.61 39.50 13.76
N ALA A 42 9.37 40.75 14.15
CA ALA A 42 8.04 41.24 14.52
C ALA A 42 7.12 41.34 13.30
N ALA A 43 7.61 41.86 12.17
CA ALA A 43 6.81 41.90 10.94
C ALA A 43 6.54 40.49 10.40
N ASN A 44 7.51 39.57 10.50
CA ASN A 44 7.34 38.18 10.12
C ASN A 44 6.29 37.49 11.01
N GLU A 45 6.36 37.65 12.33
CA GLU A 45 5.38 37.07 13.26
C GLU A 45 3.97 37.58 12.96
N GLN A 46 3.80 38.89 12.78
CA GLN A 46 2.51 39.50 12.42
C GLN A 46 2.01 38.99 11.06
N PHE A 47 2.90 38.85 10.09
CA PHE A 47 2.56 38.29 8.78
C PHE A 47 2.07 36.84 8.90
N TRP A 48 2.82 35.96 9.58
CA TRP A 48 2.42 34.56 9.78
C TRP A 48 1.11 34.43 10.56
N ALA A 49 0.90 35.26 11.59
CA ALA A 49 -0.34 35.30 12.36
C ALA A 49 -1.55 35.78 11.55
N SER A 50 -1.33 36.55 10.47
CA SER A 50 -2.39 37.02 9.59
C SER A 50 -2.84 35.99 8.56
N LEU A 51 -2.05 34.93 8.33
CA LEU A 51 -2.40 33.91 7.34
C LEU A 51 -3.53 33.01 7.85
N PRO A 52 -4.54 32.72 7.02
CA PRO A 52 -5.63 31.84 7.42
C PRO A 52 -5.14 30.41 7.62
N MET A 53 -5.54 29.77 8.72
CA MET A 53 -5.27 28.35 8.94
C MET A 53 -5.85 27.51 7.79
N GLN A 54 -5.01 26.70 7.15
CA GLN A 54 -5.43 25.83 6.04
C GLN A 54 -5.68 24.39 6.50
N TYR A 55 -4.87 23.92 7.45
CA TYR A 55 -4.93 22.57 7.98
C TYR A 55 -5.86 22.51 9.19
N ALA A 56 -6.54 21.38 9.33
CA ALA A 56 -7.39 21.04 10.44
C ALA A 56 -6.61 20.26 11.51
N ASN A 57 -7.12 20.25 12.74
CA ASN A 57 -6.63 19.29 13.72
C ASN A 57 -7.14 17.88 13.36
N PRO A 58 -6.28 16.84 13.24
CA PRO A 58 -6.69 15.49 12.87
C PRO A 58 -7.82 14.90 13.74
N THR A 59 -7.93 15.36 14.99
CA THR A 59 -8.98 14.93 15.92
C THR A 59 -10.38 15.31 15.43
N VAL A 60 -10.53 16.45 14.74
CA VAL A 60 -11.82 16.95 14.23
C VAL A 60 -12.38 16.03 13.15
N CYS A 61 -11.53 15.35 12.40
CA CYS A 61 -11.96 14.38 11.39
C CYS A 61 -12.79 13.24 12.01
N ASN A 62 -12.45 12.82 13.22
CA ASN A 62 -13.09 11.69 13.90
C ASN A 62 -14.51 12.01 14.37
N ASP A 63 -14.88 13.29 14.48
CA ASP A 63 -16.22 13.72 14.89
C ASP A 63 -17.27 13.51 13.79
N CYS A 64 -16.85 13.32 12.52
CA CYS A 64 -17.75 13.07 11.39
C CYS A 64 -17.40 11.81 10.57
N HIS A 65 -16.16 11.33 10.63
CA HIS A 65 -15.69 10.16 9.88
C HIS A 65 -15.29 8.99 10.79
N GLN A 66 -16.18 8.61 11.73
CA GLN A 66 -15.88 7.57 12.73
C GLN A 66 -15.57 6.20 12.11
N ASP A 67 -16.25 5.82 11.03
CA ASP A 67 -16.04 4.53 10.35
C ASP A 67 -14.63 4.46 9.75
N LYS A 68 -14.19 5.53 9.08
CA LYS A 68 -12.84 5.62 8.49
C LYS A 68 -11.78 5.73 9.58
N SER A 69 -12.03 6.52 10.63
CA SER A 69 -11.14 6.64 11.77
C SER A 69 -10.93 5.32 12.50
N SER A 70 -11.99 4.53 12.66
CA SER A 70 -11.92 3.21 13.30
C SER A 70 -11.06 2.22 12.50
N SER A 71 -11.27 2.16 11.17
CA SER A 71 -10.43 1.35 10.26
C SER A 71 -8.97 1.84 10.28
N TRP A 72 -8.76 3.16 10.17
CA TRP A 72 -7.45 3.79 10.21
C TRP A 72 -6.66 3.51 11.49
N THR A 73 -7.32 3.58 12.65
CA THR A 73 -6.68 3.35 13.95
C THR A 73 -6.18 1.91 14.11
N LEU A 74 -6.90 0.95 13.52
CA LEU A 74 -6.53 -0.47 13.52
C LEU A 74 -5.52 -0.82 12.41
N GLY A 75 -5.49 -0.03 11.33
CA GLY A 75 -4.64 -0.24 10.18
C GLY A 75 -3.17 0.15 10.37
N ASP A 76 -2.37 -0.18 9.36
CA ASP A 76 -0.92 0.12 9.33
C ASP A 76 -0.62 1.61 9.05
N HIS A 77 -1.56 2.35 8.48
CA HIS A 77 -1.42 3.78 8.19
C HIS A 77 -1.79 4.69 9.36
N ARG A 78 -2.11 4.15 10.55
CA ARG A 78 -2.45 4.92 11.77
C ARG A 78 -1.42 5.97 12.22
N ALA A 79 -0.19 5.91 11.69
CA ALA A 79 0.86 6.88 11.98
C ALA A 79 0.90 8.05 10.98
N VAL A 80 0.10 8.00 9.91
CA VAL A 80 0.02 9.01 8.84
C VAL A 80 -1.24 9.85 9.05
N SER A 81 -1.07 11.17 9.24
CA SER A 81 -2.20 12.09 9.46
C SER A 81 -3.10 12.17 8.22
N CYS A 82 -4.41 12.35 8.44
CA CYS A 82 -5.45 12.38 7.39
C CYS A 82 -5.10 13.32 6.23
N GLU A 83 -4.66 14.54 6.56
CA GLU A 83 -4.37 15.61 5.60
C GLU A 83 -3.08 15.38 4.79
N THR A 84 -2.29 14.35 5.13
CA THR A 84 -1.18 13.89 4.28
C THR A 84 -1.72 13.42 2.94
N CYS A 85 -2.87 12.73 2.95
CA CYS A 85 -3.54 12.22 1.74
C CYS A 85 -4.70 13.13 1.30
N HIS A 86 -5.41 13.74 2.26
CA HIS A 86 -6.65 14.50 2.01
C HIS A 86 -6.43 15.99 1.76
N SER A 87 -5.20 16.49 1.62
CA SER A 87 -4.94 17.94 1.51
C SER A 87 -5.45 18.73 2.75
N PRO A 88 -5.21 20.04 2.84
CA PRO A 88 -5.71 20.84 3.96
C PRO A 88 -7.25 20.88 3.98
N ALA A 89 -7.85 20.54 5.11
CA ALA A 89 -9.29 20.29 5.22
C ALA A 89 -10.08 21.42 5.88
N ASN A 90 -9.48 22.57 6.20
CA ASN A 90 -10.20 23.61 6.96
C ASN A 90 -11.37 24.22 6.17
N ASP A 91 -11.24 24.36 4.85
CA ASP A 91 -12.35 24.79 3.99
C ASP A 91 -13.48 23.74 3.94
N HIS A 92 -13.16 22.45 4.03
CA HIS A 92 -14.16 21.38 4.13
C HIS A 92 -14.97 21.49 5.43
N ILE A 93 -14.30 21.74 6.55
CA ILE A 93 -14.96 21.95 7.85
C ILE A 93 -15.85 23.20 7.81
N ALA A 94 -15.44 24.23 7.07
CA ALA A 94 -16.25 25.43 6.81
C ALA A 94 -17.39 25.21 5.77
N GLY A 95 -17.57 23.99 5.26
CA GLY A 95 -18.64 23.64 4.32
C GLY A 95 -18.38 24.05 2.87
N LYS A 96 -17.13 24.35 2.50
CA LYS A 96 -16.77 24.87 1.17
C LYS A 96 -16.34 23.80 0.16
N GLY A 97 -16.58 22.52 0.44
CA GLY A 97 -16.33 21.42 -0.50
C GLY A 97 -15.66 20.22 0.13
N LEU A 98 -15.28 19.25 -0.70
CA LEU A 98 -14.51 18.09 -0.27
C LEU A 98 -13.01 18.38 -0.42
N PRO A 99 -12.17 17.91 0.52
CA PRO A 99 -10.73 18.00 0.37
C PRO A 99 -10.25 17.17 -0.85
N ALA A 100 -9.22 17.66 -1.53
CA ALA A 100 -8.62 16.94 -2.65
C ALA A 100 -7.82 15.72 -2.15
N VAL A 101 -7.93 14.59 -2.84
CA VAL A 101 -7.21 13.36 -2.51
C VAL A 101 -6.44 12.88 -3.73
N ASP A 102 -5.12 12.76 -3.61
CA ASP A 102 -4.30 12.15 -4.64
C ASP A 102 -4.25 10.63 -4.45
N THR A 103 -4.79 9.91 -5.42
CA THR A 103 -4.82 8.43 -5.44
C THR A 103 -3.92 7.84 -6.52
N SER A 104 -3.03 8.66 -7.08
CA SER A 104 -2.05 8.26 -8.08
C SER A 104 -1.02 7.29 -7.50
N ARG A 105 -0.45 6.45 -8.37
CA ARG A 105 0.65 5.55 -8.01
C ARG A 105 1.88 6.32 -7.53
N ASP A 106 2.14 7.49 -8.15
CA ASP A 106 3.29 8.33 -7.82
C ASP A 106 3.19 8.88 -6.39
N PHE A 107 2.00 9.34 -5.99
CA PHE A 107 1.78 9.81 -4.63
C PHE A 107 2.03 8.71 -3.58
N CYS A 108 1.42 7.53 -3.76
CA CYS A 108 1.67 6.39 -2.87
C CYS A 108 3.15 5.98 -2.87
N GLY A 109 3.79 6.11 -4.04
CA GLY A 109 5.19 5.79 -4.26
C GLY A 109 6.20 6.71 -3.60
N THR A 110 5.81 7.93 -3.22
CA THR A 110 6.64 8.78 -2.37
C THR A 110 7.05 8.08 -1.08
N CYS A 111 6.19 7.19 -0.57
CA CYS A 111 6.42 6.36 0.60
C CYS A 111 6.75 4.91 0.24
N HIS A 112 6.01 4.27 -0.64
CA HIS A 112 6.13 2.81 -0.80
C HIS A 112 7.11 2.34 -1.88
N SER A 113 7.77 3.25 -2.60
CA SER A 113 8.83 2.86 -3.53
C SER A 113 10.04 2.29 -2.80
N SER A 114 10.63 1.25 -3.39
CA SER A 114 11.89 0.67 -2.94
C SER A 114 13.02 1.69 -3.00
N LEU A 115 13.62 1.99 -1.85
CA LEU A 115 14.77 2.89 -1.72
C LEU A 115 15.80 2.27 -0.78
N ILE A 116 17.07 2.28 -1.19
CA ILE A 116 18.19 1.71 -0.40
C ILE A 116 18.30 2.29 1.01
N SER A 117 17.87 3.55 1.20
CA SER A 117 17.93 4.25 2.49
C SER A 117 16.78 3.91 3.43
N ARG A 118 15.75 3.19 2.96
CA ARG A 118 14.58 2.84 3.79
C ARG A 118 14.83 1.54 4.57
N PRO A 119 14.32 1.43 5.81
CA PRO A 119 14.42 0.20 6.58
C PRO A 119 13.81 -1.00 5.85
N ALA A 120 14.47 -2.17 5.94
CA ALA A 120 14.02 -3.39 5.29
C ALA A 120 12.63 -3.89 5.79
N ASN A 121 12.24 -3.49 7.00
CA ASN A 121 10.94 -3.83 7.59
C ASN A 121 9.83 -2.82 7.26
N PHE A 122 10.14 -1.73 6.55
CA PHE A 122 9.12 -0.83 6.02
C PHE A 122 8.52 -1.43 4.73
N PRO A 123 7.19 -1.43 4.52
CA PRO A 123 6.58 -1.96 3.31
C PRO A 123 7.06 -1.19 2.06
N GLN A 124 7.85 -1.86 1.23
CA GLN A 124 8.42 -1.32 0.00
C GLN A 124 8.13 -2.24 -1.18
N ILE A 125 7.88 -1.65 -2.33
CA ILE A 125 7.59 -2.34 -3.59
C ILE A 125 8.31 -1.67 -4.76
N ASP A 126 8.53 -2.43 -5.83
CA ASP A 126 8.80 -1.85 -7.14
C ASP A 126 7.47 -1.42 -7.76
N ILE A 127 7.30 -0.12 -8.03
CA ILE A 127 6.07 0.44 -8.60
C ILE A 127 5.98 0.22 -10.10
N GLY A 128 7.05 -0.16 -10.80
CA GLY A 128 6.95 -0.64 -12.18
C GLY A 128 6.35 -2.05 -12.25
N GLU A 129 6.61 -2.89 -11.25
CA GLU A 129 6.24 -4.32 -11.28
C GLU A 129 4.96 -4.64 -10.50
N HIS A 130 4.73 -4.00 -9.35
CA HIS A 130 3.63 -4.36 -8.45
C HIS A 130 2.26 -3.87 -8.96
N GLY A 131 1.32 -4.79 -9.13
CA GLY A 131 -0.07 -4.47 -9.49
C GLY A 131 -0.27 -3.98 -10.93
N GLY A 132 0.75 -4.08 -11.79
CA GLY A 132 0.71 -3.60 -13.17
C GLY A 132 0.48 -2.09 -13.27
N GLN A 133 -0.44 -1.67 -14.14
CA GLN A 133 -0.74 -0.25 -14.37
C GLN A 133 -1.93 0.30 -13.55
N ASN A 134 -2.58 -0.54 -12.73
CA ASN A 134 -3.74 -0.12 -11.93
C ASN A 134 -3.32 0.86 -10.82
N THR A 135 -4.19 1.76 -10.37
CA THR A 135 -3.93 2.54 -9.15
C THR A 135 -3.91 1.63 -7.91
N CYS A 136 -3.40 2.13 -6.78
CA CYS A 136 -3.25 1.32 -5.57
C CYS A 136 -4.60 1.05 -4.87
N VAL A 137 -5.50 2.03 -4.86
CA VAL A 137 -6.75 2.03 -4.07
C VAL A 137 -7.72 0.88 -4.38
N PRO A 138 -7.89 0.43 -5.63
CA PRO A 138 -8.73 -0.73 -5.93
C PRO A 138 -8.31 -2.03 -5.22
N CYS A 139 -7.05 -2.13 -4.81
CA CYS A 139 -6.50 -3.31 -4.14
C CYS A 139 -6.16 -3.05 -2.67
N HIS A 140 -5.84 -1.82 -2.30
CA HIS A 140 -5.45 -1.41 -0.95
C HIS A 140 -6.38 -0.32 -0.44
N ASN A 141 -7.06 -0.55 0.68
CA ASN A 141 -7.79 0.50 1.36
C ASN A 141 -6.79 1.46 2.04
N PRO A 142 -6.72 2.77 1.72
CA PRO A 142 -5.74 3.66 2.33
C PRO A 142 -5.89 3.84 3.86
N HIS A 143 -7.08 3.54 4.41
CA HIS A 143 -7.33 3.54 5.85
C HIS A 143 -6.91 2.21 6.51
N ASP A 144 -6.99 1.09 5.80
CA ASP A 144 -6.40 -0.18 6.24
C ASP A 144 -5.79 -0.90 5.03
N PRO A 145 -4.50 -0.65 4.71
CA PRO A 145 -3.90 -1.12 3.46
C PRO A 145 -3.87 -2.63 3.31
N ARG A 146 -4.08 -3.39 4.39
CA ARG A 146 -4.12 -4.85 4.34
C ARG A 146 -5.53 -5.41 4.30
N GLU A 147 -6.54 -4.60 4.61
CA GLU A 147 -7.92 -5.00 4.51
C GLU A 147 -8.28 -5.35 3.07
N GLY A 148 -8.94 -6.50 2.90
CA GLY A 148 -9.40 -6.93 1.58
C GLY A 148 -8.29 -7.40 0.63
N MET A 149 -7.04 -7.55 1.10
CA MET A 149 -6.01 -8.19 0.27
C MET A 149 -6.49 -9.58 -0.15
N PRO A 150 -6.45 -9.89 -1.46
CA PRO A 150 -6.93 -11.16 -1.96
C PRO A 150 -6.13 -12.30 -1.35
N PRO A 151 -6.79 -13.41 -0.97
CA PRO A 151 -6.07 -14.57 -0.50
C PRO A 151 -5.20 -15.11 -1.64
N ARG A 152 -4.06 -15.70 -1.25
CA ARG A 152 -3.27 -16.52 -2.17
C ARG A 152 -4.11 -17.65 -2.73
N LEU A 153 -3.78 -18.07 -3.95
CA LEU A 153 -4.46 -19.18 -4.61
C LEU A 153 -4.39 -20.44 -3.72
N PRO A 154 -5.53 -21.05 -3.36
CA PRO A 154 -5.55 -22.20 -2.45
C PRO A 154 -5.22 -23.53 -3.15
N HIS A 155 -5.02 -23.50 -4.47
CA HIS A 155 -4.75 -24.67 -5.31
C HIS A 155 -3.69 -24.35 -6.34
N SER A 156 -3.17 -25.40 -6.99
CA SER A 156 -2.20 -25.22 -8.05
C SER A 156 -2.76 -24.65 -9.33
N MET A 157 -1.93 -23.89 -10.04
CA MET A 157 -2.20 -23.37 -11.38
C MET A 157 -1.79 -24.32 -12.51
N GLU A 158 -1.02 -25.36 -12.22
CA GLU A 158 -0.58 -26.34 -13.24
C GLU A 158 -1.79 -27.03 -13.90
N GLY A 159 -2.02 -26.75 -15.19
CA GLY A 159 -3.18 -27.25 -15.95
C GLY A 159 -4.52 -26.59 -15.60
N ARG A 160 -4.49 -25.44 -14.89
CA ARG A 160 -5.68 -24.68 -14.44
C ARG A 160 -5.54 -23.17 -14.69
N GLU A 161 -4.85 -22.80 -15.75
CA GLU A 161 -4.49 -21.41 -16.06
C GLU A 161 -5.73 -20.57 -16.43
N ASN A 162 -6.75 -21.19 -17.03
CA ASN A 162 -8.01 -20.53 -17.36
C ASN A 162 -8.93 -20.45 -16.13
N CYS A 163 -8.69 -19.46 -15.26
CA CYS A 163 -9.44 -19.25 -14.00
C CYS A 163 -10.96 -19.27 -14.21
N GLN A 164 -11.43 -18.67 -15.30
CA GLN A 164 -12.85 -18.52 -15.60
C GLN A 164 -13.55 -19.84 -15.93
N SER A 165 -12.83 -20.90 -16.33
CA SER A 165 -13.46 -22.21 -16.59
C SER A 165 -14.16 -22.80 -15.35
N CYS A 166 -13.71 -22.40 -14.16
CA CYS A 166 -14.24 -22.87 -12.88
C CYS A 166 -14.80 -21.75 -12.00
N HIS A 167 -14.41 -20.50 -12.22
CA HIS A 167 -14.85 -19.37 -11.41
C HIS A 167 -15.91 -18.49 -12.09
N ASN A 168 -16.28 -18.72 -13.35
CA ASN A 168 -17.30 -17.93 -14.04
C ASN A 168 -18.72 -18.51 -13.85
N PRO A 169 -19.60 -17.88 -13.03
CA PRO A 169 -20.99 -18.30 -12.91
C PRO A 169 -21.78 -17.81 -14.12
N SER A 170 -21.77 -18.55 -15.22
CA SER A 170 -22.68 -18.32 -16.34
C SER A 170 -23.72 -19.45 -16.38
N GLU A 171 -25.00 -19.08 -16.33
CA GLU A 171 -26.09 -20.04 -16.48
C GLU A 171 -26.18 -20.59 -17.92
N PRO A 172 -26.52 -21.87 -18.10
CA PRO A 172 -26.74 -22.88 -17.05
C PRO A 172 -25.42 -23.34 -16.41
N LEU A 173 -25.41 -23.52 -15.08
CA LEU A 173 -24.24 -23.92 -14.31
C LEU A 173 -23.75 -25.32 -14.71
N VAL A 174 -22.83 -25.42 -15.67
CA VAL A 174 -22.21 -26.69 -16.09
C VAL A 174 -21.22 -27.20 -15.03
N THR A 175 -20.66 -26.29 -14.22
CA THR A 175 -19.89 -26.60 -13.02
C THR A 175 -20.35 -25.64 -11.92
N VAL A 176 -20.47 -26.09 -10.66
CA VAL A 176 -20.78 -25.17 -9.55
C VAL A 176 -19.48 -24.46 -9.18
N PRO A 177 -19.32 -23.17 -9.49
CA PRO A 177 -18.07 -22.47 -9.22
C PRO A 177 -17.91 -22.28 -7.70
N PRO A 178 -16.67 -22.30 -7.17
CA PRO A 178 -16.43 -21.81 -5.82
C PRO A 178 -16.97 -20.38 -5.71
N ARG A 179 -17.69 -20.05 -4.63
CA ARG A 179 -18.17 -18.68 -4.42
C ARG A 179 -16.97 -17.74 -4.41
N VAL A 180 -16.95 -16.84 -5.38
CA VAL A 180 -16.04 -15.71 -5.39
C VAL A 180 -16.75 -14.58 -4.62
N PRO A 181 -16.16 -14.02 -3.56
CA PRO A 181 -16.81 -13.00 -2.72
C PRO A 181 -16.91 -11.63 -3.42
N HIS A 182 -16.69 -11.58 -4.74
CA HIS A 182 -16.68 -10.37 -5.54
C HIS A 182 -17.18 -10.63 -6.97
N THR A 183 -17.70 -9.59 -7.63
CA THR A 183 -18.05 -9.66 -9.05
C THR A 183 -16.81 -9.94 -9.92
N LEU A 184 -17.02 -10.59 -11.06
CA LEU A 184 -16.00 -10.88 -12.07
C LEU A 184 -16.11 -9.97 -13.30
N GLU A 185 -17.16 -9.15 -13.38
CA GLU A 185 -17.36 -8.24 -14.50
C GLU A 185 -16.18 -7.27 -14.64
N GLY A 186 -15.57 -7.23 -15.83
CA GLY A 186 -14.41 -6.39 -16.14
C GLY A 186 -13.06 -6.88 -15.58
N ARG A 187 -12.97 -8.10 -15.04
CA ARG A 187 -11.74 -8.65 -14.44
C ARG A 187 -11.17 -9.80 -15.24
N GLU A 188 -10.17 -9.51 -16.07
CA GLU A 188 -9.55 -10.50 -16.96
C GLU A 188 -8.22 -11.07 -16.42
N ASN A 189 -7.47 -10.29 -15.64
CA ASN A 189 -6.17 -10.69 -15.09
C ASN A 189 -6.26 -11.00 -13.58
N CYS A 190 -6.82 -12.16 -13.23
CA CYS A 190 -7.04 -12.54 -11.82
C CYS A 190 -5.73 -12.56 -10.99
N THR A 191 -4.61 -12.90 -11.61
CA THR A 191 -3.29 -12.99 -10.99
C THR A 191 -2.69 -11.65 -10.60
N SER A 192 -3.18 -10.53 -11.13
CA SER A 192 -2.73 -9.21 -10.69
C SER A 192 -3.07 -8.94 -9.22
N CYS A 193 -4.16 -9.56 -8.75
CA CYS A 193 -4.63 -9.44 -7.38
C CYS A 193 -4.23 -10.67 -6.57
N HIS A 194 -4.61 -11.88 -6.97
CA HIS A 194 -4.36 -13.11 -6.21
C HIS A 194 -2.89 -13.56 -6.19
N GLY A 195 -2.04 -12.93 -7.01
CA GLY A 195 -0.68 -13.36 -7.27
C GLY A 195 -0.60 -14.68 -8.01
N THR A 196 0.62 -15.16 -8.22
CA THR A 196 0.92 -16.48 -8.79
C THR A 196 1.44 -17.45 -7.73
N THR A 197 1.69 -16.96 -6.51
CA THR A 197 2.19 -17.77 -5.41
C THR A 197 1.05 -18.51 -4.74
N GLU A 198 1.04 -19.82 -4.92
CA GLU A 198 0.09 -20.71 -4.26
C GLU A 198 0.30 -20.65 -2.73
N ALA A 199 -0.80 -20.74 -1.97
CA ALA A 199 -0.69 -21.14 -0.58
C ALA A 199 -0.02 -22.52 -0.55
N ARG A 200 0.81 -22.78 0.48
CA ARG A 200 1.49 -24.07 0.63
C ARG A 200 0.50 -25.20 0.31
N PRO A 201 0.79 -26.07 -0.68
CA PRO A 201 -0.21 -26.98 -1.20
C PRO A 201 -0.73 -27.81 -0.03
N THR A 202 -2.00 -27.62 0.29
CA THR A 202 -2.67 -28.52 1.22
C THR A 202 -2.79 -29.81 0.43
N ALA A 203 -2.00 -30.82 0.78
CA ALA A 203 -1.98 -32.06 0.04
C ALA A 203 -3.41 -32.55 -0.13
N LEU A 204 -3.91 -32.55 -1.37
CA LEU A 204 -5.28 -32.96 -1.66
C LEU A 204 -5.40 -34.43 -1.23
N PRO A 205 -6.27 -34.76 -0.26
CA PRO A 205 -6.42 -36.14 0.17
C PRO A 205 -6.95 -36.97 -1.01
N ARG A 206 -6.28 -38.07 -1.30
CA ARG A 206 -6.77 -39.07 -2.26
C ARG A 206 -7.90 -39.88 -1.65
N ILE A 207 -8.81 -40.38 -2.47
CA ILE A 207 -9.92 -41.22 -2.05
C ILE A 207 -9.36 -42.61 -1.73
N PRO A 208 -9.36 -43.07 -0.46
CA PRO A 208 -8.68 -44.31 -0.07
C PRO A 208 -9.53 -45.57 -0.28
N HIS A 209 -10.66 -45.46 -0.98
CA HIS A 209 -11.63 -46.54 -1.16
C HIS A 209 -12.18 -46.56 -2.58
N SER A 210 -12.74 -47.70 -2.98
CA SER A 210 -13.47 -47.82 -4.25
C SER A 210 -14.70 -46.90 -4.28
N LEU A 211 -15.06 -46.49 -5.49
CA LEU A 211 -16.26 -45.70 -5.79
C LEU A 211 -17.43 -46.55 -6.29
N GLU A 212 -17.22 -47.86 -6.48
CA GLU A 212 -18.27 -48.77 -6.94
C GLU A 212 -19.44 -48.79 -5.95
N GLY A 213 -20.61 -48.34 -6.39
CA GLY A 213 -21.81 -48.17 -5.54
C GLY A 213 -21.70 -47.08 -4.47
N ARG A 214 -20.69 -46.20 -4.55
CA ARG A 214 -20.40 -45.12 -3.57
C ARG A 214 -20.12 -43.79 -4.28
N ASP A 215 -20.87 -43.52 -5.33
CA ASP A 215 -20.81 -42.29 -6.13
C ASP A 215 -21.32 -41.08 -5.35
N ASN A 216 -22.31 -41.23 -4.46
CA ASN A 216 -22.80 -40.15 -3.60
C ASN A 216 -21.90 -39.86 -2.39
N CYS A 217 -20.89 -39.03 -2.61
CA CYS A 217 -19.88 -38.63 -1.63
C CYS A 217 -20.47 -38.01 -0.35
N LEU A 218 -21.56 -37.22 -0.47
CA LEU A 218 -22.16 -36.47 0.64
C LEU A 218 -22.88 -37.35 1.66
N LEU A 219 -23.11 -38.64 1.38
CA LEU A 219 -23.65 -39.59 2.36
C LEU A 219 -22.68 -39.82 3.51
N CYS A 220 -21.37 -39.78 3.24
CA CYS A 220 -20.33 -40.00 4.23
C CYS A 220 -19.49 -38.74 4.51
N HIS A 221 -19.50 -37.77 3.59
CA HIS A 221 -18.71 -36.54 3.66
C HIS A 221 -19.57 -35.27 3.62
N ASN A 222 -20.45 -35.07 4.61
CA ASN A 222 -21.15 -33.81 4.86
C ASN A 222 -20.84 -33.28 6.27
N THR A 223 -21.30 -32.07 6.60
CA THR A 223 -21.05 -31.39 7.90
C THR A 223 -21.41 -32.23 9.13
N SER A 224 -22.32 -33.19 8.99
CA SER A 224 -22.84 -34.06 10.04
C SER A 224 -22.62 -35.56 9.75
N ALA A 225 -21.82 -35.91 8.74
CA ALA A 225 -21.58 -37.29 8.34
C ALA A 225 -20.34 -37.89 9.02
N ILE A 226 -20.02 -39.13 8.65
CA ILE A 226 -18.95 -39.94 9.23
C ILE A 226 -17.58 -39.23 9.16
N LYS A 227 -17.27 -38.59 8.03
CA LYS A 227 -16.01 -37.85 7.84
C LYS A 227 -16.29 -36.52 7.15
N PRO A 228 -16.64 -35.47 7.91
CA PRO A 228 -17.02 -34.19 7.33
C PRO A 228 -15.93 -33.59 6.43
N PHE A 229 -16.37 -32.87 5.39
CA PHE A 229 -15.45 -32.06 4.60
C PHE A 229 -14.96 -30.84 5.42
N PRO A 230 -13.84 -30.20 5.04
CA PRO A 230 -13.42 -28.94 5.65
C PRO A 230 -14.43 -27.83 5.38
N GLU A 231 -14.58 -26.88 6.30
CA GLU A 231 -15.61 -25.82 6.27
C GLU A 231 -15.71 -25.05 4.93
N ASN A 232 -14.58 -24.85 4.25
CA ASN A 232 -14.49 -24.21 2.93
C ASN A 232 -15.03 -25.05 1.76
N HIS A 233 -15.59 -26.24 2.01
CA HIS A 233 -16.29 -27.10 1.04
C HIS A 233 -17.82 -27.04 1.19
N THR A 234 -18.33 -26.22 2.11
CA THR A 234 -19.77 -26.03 2.31
C THR A 234 -20.47 -25.59 1.02
N GLY A 235 -21.57 -26.27 0.68
CA GLY A 235 -22.37 -25.98 -0.52
C GLY A 235 -21.90 -26.66 -1.81
N ARG A 236 -20.83 -27.46 -1.77
CA ARG A 236 -20.41 -28.28 -2.93
C ARG A 236 -21.32 -29.50 -3.11
N THR A 237 -21.56 -29.88 -4.35
CA THR A 237 -22.36 -31.06 -4.72
C THR A 237 -21.46 -32.27 -4.99
N THR A 238 -22.03 -33.47 -4.90
CA THR A 238 -21.35 -34.75 -5.13
C THR A 238 -20.53 -34.79 -6.43
N ASP A 239 -21.06 -34.23 -7.52
CA ASP A 239 -20.40 -34.28 -8.84
C ASP A 239 -19.09 -33.47 -8.89
N THR A 240 -18.90 -32.52 -7.96
CA THR A 240 -17.72 -31.64 -7.94
C THR A 240 -16.53 -32.25 -7.21
N CYS A 241 -16.73 -33.26 -6.37
CA CYS A 241 -15.69 -33.80 -5.50
C CYS A 241 -14.53 -34.41 -6.31
N ARG A 242 -14.87 -35.13 -7.38
CA ARG A 242 -13.92 -35.83 -8.26
C ARG A 242 -13.10 -34.91 -9.16
N ASN A 243 -13.44 -33.62 -9.25
CA ASN A 243 -12.63 -32.66 -9.99
C ASN A 243 -11.28 -32.40 -9.30
N CYS A 244 -11.21 -32.62 -7.98
CA CYS A 244 -10.01 -32.40 -7.18
C CYS A 244 -9.51 -33.66 -6.44
N HIS A 245 -10.42 -34.54 -6.01
CA HIS A 245 -10.07 -35.76 -5.29
C HIS A 245 -10.08 -36.96 -6.23
N GLN A 246 -8.90 -37.53 -6.48
CA GLN A 246 -8.74 -38.75 -7.28
C GLN A 246 -8.63 -39.98 -6.36
N PRO A 247 -9.05 -41.17 -6.82
CA PRO A 247 -8.75 -42.43 -6.14
C PRO A 247 -7.25 -42.56 -5.83
N ALA A 248 -6.95 -43.10 -4.66
CA ALA A 248 -5.63 -43.69 -4.43
C ALA A 248 -5.51 -44.84 -5.46
N GLY A 249 -4.52 -44.73 -6.33
CA GLY A 249 -4.23 -45.79 -7.31
C GLY A 249 -3.80 -47.08 -6.64
#